data_AF-A0A2V5S4F5-F1
#
_entry.id   AF-A0A2V5S4F5-F1
#
_cell.length_a   1.000
_cell.length_b   1.000
_cell.length_c   1.000
_cell.angle_alpha   90.00
_cell.angle_beta   90.00
_cell.angle_gamma   90.00
#
_symmetry.space_group_name_H-M   'P 1'
#
loop_
_entity.id
_entity.type
_entity.pdbx_description
1 polymer ?
#
loop_
_entity_poly.entity_id
_entity_poly.type
_entity_poly.pdbx_seq_one_letter_code
_entity_poly.pdbx_strand_id
1 'polypeptide(L)'
;MKMPTGQETVNHAAPNGTFELAIRSSPFPGHLEIYSSKDIEKEKELAELDFYNGKTKDGLDIVLIPKTYSTSPGINVHAVKLPVGISHISYAEAHTAKSHSGDDKIIAKYKQSIPTHFTYSPSIFGYYHLSRFLDTGHVEPAIIRTMDIAAHRPLADLGKEKAIGSNNRKQWTELRALDDAHSNPRLYTEDGKQLYGALQANPAGEQSYPHLSDLGGVAAFSACAEFGKVTNSNPLKLDVTDSSGKLNQAAVQQMVQIKDLSDMVLMDFIMSQADRFSGNMHSQKVYVWIENGAVKPRRAIPQRPPNS
;
A
#
# COMPACT_ATOMS: atom_id res chain seq x y z
N MET A 1 14.40 -22.87 2.43
CA MET A 1 13.01 -22.50 2.08
C MET A 1 12.93 -22.47 0.56
N LYS A 2 12.02 -23.22 -0.08
CA LYS A 2 11.85 -23.15 -1.54
C LYS A 2 11.56 -21.71 -1.96
N MET A 3 12.19 -21.25 -3.03
CA MET A 3 11.92 -19.95 -3.64
C MET A 3 10.40 -19.77 -3.83
N PRO A 4 9.84 -18.57 -3.61
CA PRO A 4 8.43 -18.34 -3.83
C PRO A 4 8.07 -18.72 -5.26
N THR A 5 7.02 -19.53 -5.43
CA THR A 5 6.51 -19.91 -6.75
C THR A 5 5.31 -19.04 -7.08
N GLY A 6 5.26 -18.49 -8.29
CA GLY A 6 4.12 -17.72 -8.80
C GLY A 6 3.82 -18.06 -10.26
N GLN A 7 2.93 -17.29 -10.88
CA GLN A 7 2.59 -17.50 -12.29
C GLN A 7 3.74 -17.13 -13.23
N GLU A 8 4.48 -16.08 -12.86
CA GLU A 8 5.50 -15.45 -13.69
C GLU A 8 6.55 -14.81 -12.79
N THR A 9 7.81 -14.99 -13.16
CA THR A 9 8.96 -14.41 -12.46
C THR A 9 9.74 -13.54 -13.43
N VAL A 10 9.85 -12.26 -13.11
CA VAL A 10 10.74 -11.31 -13.80
C VAL A 10 12.00 -11.14 -12.95
N ASN A 11 13.16 -11.17 -13.60
CA ASN A 11 14.46 -11.00 -12.95
C ASN A 11 15.01 -9.60 -13.22
N HIS A 12 15.48 -8.93 -12.18
CA HIS A 12 16.16 -7.63 -12.26
C HIS A 12 17.60 -7.78 -11.81
N ALA A 13 18.55 -7.25 -12.59
CA ALA A 13 19.95 -7.28 -12.21
C ALA A 13 20.21 -6.28 -11.08
N ALA A 14 20.68 -6.76 -9.94
CA ALA A 14 21.11 -5.92 -8.84
C ALA A 14 22.56 -5.42 -9.04
N PRO A 15 22.96 -4.30 -8.41
CA PRO A 15 24.31 -3.74 -8.54
C PRO A 15 25.43 -4.71 -8.11
N ASN A 16 25.13 -5.66 -7.23
CA ASN A 16 26.09 -6.67 -6.77
C ASN A 16 26.18 -7.92 -7.68
N GLY A 17 25.52 -7.91 -8.84
CA GLY A 17 25.51 -9.01 -9.79
C GLY A 17 24.56 -10.17 -9.46
N THR A 18 23.73 -10.04 -8.41
CA THR A 18 22.61 -10.98 -8.18
C THR A 18 21.38 -10.63 -9.02
N PHE A 19 20.47 -11.57 -9.16
CA PHE A 19 19.17 -11.32 -9.78
C PHE A 19 18.11 -11.25 -8.71
N GLU A 20 17.44 -10.12 -8.60
CA GLU A 20 16.25 -10.00 -7.78
C GLU A 20 15.04 -10.49 -8.53
N LEU A 21 14.09 -11.05 -7.79
CA LEU A 21 12.85 -11.58 -8.32
C LEU A 21 11.72 -10.59 -8.13
N ALA A 22 10.88 -10.47 -9.14
CA ALA A 22 9.55 -9.92 -9.05
C ALA A 22 8.57 -11.00 -9.52
N ILE A 23 7.75 -11.50 -8.60
CA ILE A 23 6.94 -12.70 -8.80
C ILE A 23 5.46 -12.33 -8.64
N ARG A 24 4.71 -12.48 -9.73
CA ARG A 24 3.26 -12.37 -9.71
C ARG A 24 2.70 -13.60 -9.01
N SER A 25 1.98 -13.40 -7.90
CA SER A 25 1.45 -14.51 -7.13
C SER A 25 0.47 -15.33 -7.96
N SER A 26 0.38 -16.61 -7.65
CA SER A 26 -0.71 -17.42 -8.19
C SER A 26 -2.06 -16.83 -7.78
N PRO A 27 -3.07 -16.86 -8.66
CA PRO A 27 -4.41 -16.43 -8.35
C PRO A 27 -4.98 -17.28 -7.22
N PHE A 28 -6.05 -16.79 -6.61
CA PHE A 28 -6.81 -17.56 -5.64
C PHE A 28 -7.19 -18.93 -6.24
N PRO A 29 -6.88 -20.06 -5.56
CA PRO A 29 -7.04 -21.38 -6.16
C PRO A 29 -8.45 -21.63 -6.68
N GLY A 30 -8.57 -21.98 -7.97
CA GLY A 30 -9.85 -22.25 -8.62
C GLY A 30 -10.66 -21.00 -9.02
N HIS A 31 -10.13 -19.80 -8.76
CA HIS A 31 -10.85 -18.53 -8.92
C HIS A 31 -10.01 -17.52 -9.70
N LEU A 32 -9.81 -17.77 -11.00
CA LEU A 32 -9.11 -16.83 -11.89
C LEU A 32 -9.98 -15.63 -12.27
N GLU A 33 -11.30 -15.84 -12.31
CA GLU A 33 -12.33 -14.89 -12.75
C GLU A 33 -12.52 -13.68 -11.83
N ILE A 34 -12.08 -13.76 -10.57
CA ILE A 34 -12.20 -12.67 -9.59
C ILE A 34 -11.18 -11.54 -9.83
N TYR A 35 -10.19 -11.77 -10.68
CA TYR A 35 -9.16 -10.79 -11.03
C TYR A 35 -9.52 -10.10 -12.34
N SER A 36 -9.56 -8.77 -12.31
CA SER A 36 -9.83 -7.99 -13.50
C SER A 36 -8.60 -7.90 -14.41
N SER A 37 -8.79 -7.56 -15.68
CA SER A 37 -7.66 -7.28 -16.59
C SER A 37 -6.75 -6.17 -16.07
N LYS A 38 -7.32 -5.19 -15.36
CA LYS A 38 -6.54 -4.09 -14.74
C LYS A 38 -5.66 -4.57 -13.61
N ASP A 39 -6.11 -5.55 -12.83
CA ASP A 39 -5.30 -6.16 -11.78
C ASP A 39 -4.07 -6.84 -12.39
N ILE A 40 -4.30 -7.65 -13.42
CA ILE A 40 -3.24 -8.37 -14.15
C ILE A 40 -2.25 -7.40 -14.81
N GLU A 41 -2.74 -6.35 -15.46
CA GLU A 41 -1.90 -5.30 -16.05
C GLU A 41 -1.06 -4.60 -14.98
N LYS A 42 -1.65 -4.28 -13.82
CA LYS A 42 -0.93 -3.62 -12.73
C LYS A 42 0.13 -4.53 -12.13
N GLU A 43 -0.15 -5.81 -11.92
CA GLU A 43 0.84 -6.79 -11.46
C GLU A 43 2.04 -6.88 -12.40
N LYS A 44 1.80 -6.87 -13.71
CA LYS A 44 2.87 -6.86 -14.72
C LYS A 44 3.69 -5.57 -14.65
N GLU A 45 3.03 -4.42 -14.56
CA GLU A 45 3.71 -3.14 -14.39
C GLU A 45 4.58 -3.12 -13.13
N LEU A 46 4.10 -3.67 -12.02
CA LEU A 46 4.90 -3.82 -10.80
C LEU A 46 6.09 -4.76 -11.01
N ALA A 47 5.90 -5.85 -11.75
CA ALA A 47 6.95 -6.83 -12.02
C ALA A 47 8.06 -6.27 -12.92
N GLU A 48 7.74 -5.31 -13.79
CA GLU A 48 8.68 -4.62 -14.67
C GLU A 48 9.50 -3.51 -13.97
N LEU A 49 9.17 -3.14 -12.72
CA LEU A 49 9.91 -2.10 -11.99
C LEU A 49 11.31 -2.56 -11.58
N ASP A 50 12.30 -2.15 -12.37
CA ASP A 50 13.72 -2.19 -12.01
C ASP A 50 14.02 -1.05 -11.02
N PHE A 51 14.48 -1.41 -9.82
CA PHE A 51 14.78 -0.49 -8.72
C PHE A 51 16.08 0.31 -8.92
N TYR A 52 16.94 -0.08 -9.85
CA TYR A 52 18.29 0.45 -9.98
C TYR A 52 18.47 1.27 -11.24
N ASN A 53 18.03 0.73 -12.37
CA ASN A 53 18.22 1.33 -13.69
C ASN A 53 16.89 1.50 -14.44
N GLY A 54 15.77 1.29 -13.75
CA GLY A 54 14.45 1.35 -14.34
C GLY A 54 14.06 2.74 -14.79
N LYS A 55 13.29 2.77 -15.88
CA LYS A 55 12.53 3.95 -16.30
C LYS A 55 11.07 3.56 -16.50
N THR A 56 10.17 4.50 -16.23
CA THR A 56 8.77 4.33 -16.61
C THR A 56 8.61 4.39 -18.14
N LYS A 57 7.42 4.00 -18.62
CA LYS A 57 7.04 4.14 -20.05
C LYS A 57 7.18 5.58 -20.57
N ASP A 58 7.04 6.56 -19.68
CA ASP A 58 7.17 7.99 -19.99
C ASP A 58 8.61 8.50 -19.84
N GLY A 59 9.59 7.63 -19.59
CA GLY A 59 11.01 7.95 -19.48
C GLY A 59 11.44 8.52 -18.13
N LEU A 60 10.58 8.48 -17.10
CA LEU A 60 10.91 8.94 -15.74
C LEU A 60 11.79 7.91 -15.02
N ASP A 61 12.73 8.38 -14.22
CA ASP A 61 13.61 7.55 -13.40
C ASP A 61 12.87 6.92 -12.22
N ILE A 62 13.24 5.69 -11.88
CA ILE A 62 12.78 5.01 -10.68
C ILE A 62 13.73 5.33 -9.52
N VAL A 63 13.21 5.99 -8.48
CA VAL A 63 13.98 6.34 -7.27
C VAL A 63 13.30 5.78 -6.03
N LEU A 64 14.09 5.16 -5.16
CA LEU A 64 13.63 4.57 -3.91
C LEU A 64 13.82 5.55 -2.76
N ILE A 65 12.76 5.79 -1.97
CA ILE A 65 12.80 6.73 -0.85
C ILE A 65 12.23 6.05 0.40
N PRO A 66 12.97 6.02 1.53
CA PRO A 66 12.45 5.43 2.77
C PRO A 66 11.28 6.25 3.33
N LYS A 67 10.26 5.57 3.82
CA LYS A 67 9.15 6.20 4.54
C LYS A 67 9.55 6.55 5.96
N THR A 68 9.58 7.85 6.26
CA THR A 68 10.03 8.40 7.55
C THR A 68 8.89 8.92 8.44
N TYR A 69 7.68 8.97 7.88
CA TYR A 69 6.47 9.57 8.46
C TYR A 69 5.34 8.53 8.67
N SER A 70 5.65 7.24 8.54
CA SER A 70 4.72 6.12 8.68
C SER A 70 4.85 5.48 10.06
N THR A 71 3.85 4.70 10.49
CA THR A 71 3.93 3.88 11.72
C THR A 71 4.92 2.73 11.60
N SER A 72 5.24 2.29 10.38
CA SER A 72 6.22 1.25 10.09
C SER A 72 7.20 1.63 8.97
N PRO A 73 8.40 1.01 8.93
CA PRO A 73 9.33 1.09 7.81
C PRO A 73 8.72 0.58 6.50
N GLY A 74 9.29 1.08 5.42
CA GLY A 74 8.94 0.71 4.06
C GLY A 74 9.58 1.70 3.09
N ILE A 75 9.61 1.33 1.82
CA ILE A 75 10.21 2.14 0.77
C ILE A 75 9.10 2.57 -0.18
N ASN A 76 9.02 3.86 -0.48
CA ASN A 76 8.26 4.35 -1.61
C ASN A 76 9.10 4.19 -2.88
N VAL A 77 8.45 3.75 -3.95
CA VAL A 77 9.01 3.76 -5.30
C VAL A 77 8.43 4.97 -6.02
N HIS A 78 9.31 5.90 -6.36
CA HIS A 78 8.96 7.16 -7.02
C HIS A 78 9.30 7.07 -8.50
N ALA A 79 8.43 7.66 -9.32
CA ALA A 79 8.71 7.99 -10.71
C ALA A 79 9.00 9.49 -10.79
N VAL A 80 10.22 9.86 -11.14
CA VAL A 80 10.69 11.26 -11.08
C VAL A 80 11.47 11.64 -12.32
N LYS A 81 11.53 12.93 -12.62
CA LYS A 81 12.53 13.46 -13.54
C LYS A 81 13.81 13.75 -12.74
N LEU A 82 14.75 12.80 -12.74
CA LEU A 82 15.97 12.95 -11.96
C LEU A 82 16.85 14.06 -12.56
N PRO A 83 17.28 15.07 -11.77
CA PRO A 83 18.18 16.10 -12.28
C PRO A 83 19.53 15.52 -12.69
N VAL A 84 20.12 16.06 -13.76
CA VAL A 84 21.41 15.62 -14.29
C VAL A 84 22.50 15.71 -13.21
N GLY A 85 23.26 14.63 -13.03
CA GLY A 85 24.35 14.54 -12.06
C GLY A 85 23.94 14.25 -10.62
N ILE A 86 22.64 14.14 -10.33
CA ILE A 86 22.14 13.75 -9.01
C ILE A 86 22.03 12.23 -8.93
N SER A 87 22.57 11.65 -7.85
CA SER A 87 22.42 10.22 -7.57
C SER A 87 21.05 9.90 -6.98
N HIS A 88 20.60 8.64 -7.09
CA HIS A 88 19.33 8.20 -6.49
C HIS A 88 19.30 8.43 -4.97
N ILE A 89 20.41 8.15 -4.27
CA ILE A 89 20.46 8.31 -2.81
C ILE A 89 20.46 9.78 -2.39
N SER A 90 21.19 10.66 -3.09
CA SER A 90 21.16 12.10 -2.82
C SER A 90 19.78 12.70 -3.10
N TYR A 91 19.07 12.19 -4.13
CA TYR A 91 17.69 12.57 -4.36
C TYR A 91 16.79 12.13 -3.18
N ALA A 92 16.90 10.87 -2.76
CA ALA A 92 16.13 10.33 -1.64
C ALA A 92 16.35 11.12 -0.34
N GLU A 93 17.60 11.49 -0.02
CA GLU A 93 17.95 12.32 1.14
C GLU A 93 17.17 13.63 1.20
N ALA A 94 17.02 14.29 0.04
CA ALA A 94 16.31 15.57 -0.07
C ALA A 94 14.77 15.41 -0.06
N HIS A 95 14.23 14.22 -0.31
CA HIS A 95 12.80 13.98 -0.56
C HIS A 95 12.15 13.01 0.43
N THR A 96 12.75 12.79 1.60
CA THR A 96 12.18 11.91 2.65
C THR A 96 10.91 12.45 3.33
N ALA A 97 10.50 13.69 3.08
CA ALA A 97 9.32 14.29 3.70
C ALA A 97 8.01 13.69 3.18
N LYS A 98 6.90 13.87 3.91
CA LYS A 98 5.57 13.39 3.47
C LYS A 98 5.02 14.15 2.25
N SER A 99 5.41 15.41 2.10
CA SER A 99 5.02 16.26 0.97
C SER A 99 5.99 16.06 -0.20
N HIS A 100 5.44 15.91 -1.39
CA HIS A 100 6.20 15.74 -2.63
C HIS A 100 5.78 16.82 -3.63
N SER A 101 6.68 17.16 -4.55
CA SER A 101 6.34 18.06 -5.66
C SER A 101 5.36 17.37 -6.62
N GLY A 102 4.65 18.14 -7.46
CA GLY A 102 3.69 17.56 -8.41
C GLY A 102 4.30 16.60 -9.44
N ASP A 103 5.60 16.77 -9.73
CA ASP A 103 6.36 15.95 -10.67
C ASP A 103 6.98 14.70 -10.01
N ASP A 104 6.86 14.57 -8.69
CA ASP A 104 7.31 13.42 -7.92
C ASP A 104 6.12 12.53 -7.54
N LYS A 105 6.01 11.38 -8.22
CA LYS A 105 4.87 10.48 -8.05
C LYS A 105 5.30 9.16 -7.41
N ILE A 106 4.74 8.87 -6.23
CA ILE A 106 4.80 7.52 -5.66
C ILE A 106 3.94 6.58 -6.50
N ILE A 107 4.57 5.61 -7.15
CA ILE A 107 3.90 4.63 -8.02
C ILE A 107 3.72 3.26 -7.34
N ALA A 108 4.57 2.94 -6.37
CA ALA A 108 4.47 1.70 -5.61
C ALA A 108 5.07 1.87 -4.20
N LYS A 109 4.77 0.91 -3.33
CA LYS A 109 5.22 0.84 -1.94
C LYS A 109 5.83 -0.56 -1.72
N TYR A 110 7.12 -0.63 -1.43
CA TYR A 110 7.80 -1.85 -1.01
C TYR A 110 7.75 -1.98 0.51
N LYS A 111 7.30 -3.14 1.01
CA LYS A 111 7.21 -3.45 2.44
C LYS A 111 7.72 -4.85 2.73
N GLN A 112 8.64 -4.93 3.68
CA GLN A 112 9.25 -6.12 4.23
C GLN A 112 8.61 -6.51 5.57
N SER A 113 8.73 -7.77 5.96
CA SER A 113 8.31 -8.20 7.30
C SER A 113 9.31 -7.74 8.37
N ILE A 114 8.81 -7.39 9.55
CA ILE A 114 9.63 -7.09 10.73
C ILE A 114 9.12 -7.96 11.89
N PRO A 115 9.83 -9.04 12.28
CA PRO A 115 9.32 -10.07 13.19
C PRO A 115 8.87 -9.57 14.57
N THR A 116 9.43 -8.45 15.01
CA THR A 116 9.19 -7.83 16.31
C THR A 116 8.05 -6.81 16.29
N HIS A 117 7.41 -6.57 15.13
CA HIS A 117 6.42 -5.51 14.94
C HIS A 117 5.25 -5.95 14.03
N PHE A 118 4.24 -5.09 13.91
CA PHE A 118 3.02 -5.36 13.15
C PHE A 118 3.17 -5.35 11.61
N THR A 119 4.40 -5.24 11.09
CA THR A 119 4.61 -5.25 9.63
C THR A 119 4.87 -6.68 9.16
N TYR A 120 3.91 -7.26 8.46
CA TYR A 120 3.99 -8.62 7.94
C TYR A 120 3.67 -8.62 6.44
N SER A 121 4.70 -8.68 5.58
CA SER A 121 4.53 -8.59 4.12
C SER A 121 3.56 -9.63 3.53
N PRO A 122 3.45 -10.88 4.04
CA PRO A 122 2.45 -11.81 3.54
C PRO A 122 1.00 -11.36 3.75
N SER A 123 0.71 -10.54 4.77
CA SER A 123 -0.67 -10.03 4.93
C SER A 123 -1.07 -9.14 3.77
N ILE A 124 -0.15 -8.38 3.16
CA ILE A 124 -0.44 -7.50 2.01
C ILE A 124 -0.98 -8.32 0.82
N PHE A 125 -0.38 -9.49 0.54
CA PHE A 125 -0.89 -10.40 -0.49
C PHE A 125 -2.22 -11.03 -0.09
N GLY A 126 -2.35 -11.41 1.19
CA GLY A 126 -3.58 -11.93 1.75
C GLY A 126 -4.75 -10.97 1.57
N TYR A 127 -4.59 -9.70 1.95
CA TYR A 127 -5.58 -8.64 1.73
C TYR A 127 -5.89 -8.44 0.26
N TYR A 128 -4.87 -8.44 -0.62
CA TYR A 128 -5.11 -8.28 -2.06
C TYR A 128 -6.01 -9.41 -2.59
N HIS A 129 -5.68 -10.67 -2.32
CA HIS A 129 -6.48 -11.80 -2.80
C HIS A 129 -7.85 -11.91 -2.10
N LEU A 130 -7.91 -11.68 -0.79
CA LEU A 130 -9.15 -11.72 -0.03
C LEU A 130 -10.12 -10.62 -0.47
N SER A 131 -9.63 -9.42 -0.79
CA SER A 131 -10.45 -8.32 -1.30
C SER A 131 -11.14 -8.67 -2.61
N ARG A 132 -10.45 -9.39 -3.51
CA ARG A 132 -11.04 -9.88 -4.77
C ARG A 132 -12.03 -11.00 -4.53
N PHE A 133 -11.69 -11.93 -3.64
CA PHE A 133 -12.56 -13.08 -3.31
C PHE A 133 -13.89 -12.65 -2.69
N LEU A 134 -13.87 -11.66 -1.78
CA LEU A 134 -15.06 -11.16 -1.10
C LEU A 134 -15.74 -9.99 -1.83
N ASP A 135 -15.18 -9.51 -2.94
CA ASP A 135 -15.57 -8.26 -3.62
C ASP A 135 -15.70 -7.08 -2.62
N THR A 136 -14.72 -6.95 -1.73
CA THR A 136 -14.76 -6.07 -0.56
C THR A 136 -13.46 -5.32 -0.36
N GLY A 137 -13.55 -4.10 0.16
CA GLY A 137 -12.39 -3.24 0.41
C GLY A 137 -11.69 -2.80 -0.88
N HIS A 138 -10.85 -1.77 -0.76
CA HIS A 138 -9.97 -1.36 -1.85
C HIS A 138 -8.54 -1.70 -1.53
N VAL A 139 -8.10 -2.87 -1.98
CA VAL A 139 -6.71 -3.27 -1.88
C VAL A 139 -6.11 -3.26 -3.28
N GLU A 140 -5.06 -2.47 -3.44
CA GLU A 140 -4.30 -2.38 -4.68
C GLU A 140 -3.50 -3.66 -4.94
N PRO A 141 -3.28 -4.03 -6.23
CA PRO A 141 -2.48 -5.18 -6.60
C PRO A 141 -1.10 -5.19 -5.96
N ALA A 142 -0.65 -6.37 -5.56
CA ALA A 142 0.63 -6.58 -4.91
C ALA A 142 1.32 -7.83 -5.46
N ILE A 143 2.65 -7.77 -5.57
CA ILE A 143 3.49 -8.87 -6.03
C ILE A 143 4.63 -9.13 -5.04
N ILE A 144 5.17 -10.34 -5.06
CA ILE A 144 6.35 -10.67 -4.27
C ILE A 144 7.56 -10.03 -4.94
N ARG A 145 8.38 -9.34 -4.15
CA ARG A 145 9.60 -8.68 -4.64
C ARG A 145 10.75 -8.98 -3.69
N THR A 146 11.92 -9.30 -4.23
CA THR A 146 13.16 -9.30 -3.45
C THR A 146 13.93 -8.02 -3.69
N MET A 147 14.70 -7.59 -2.69
CA MET A 147 15.60 -6.43 -2.80
C MET A 147 16.99 -6.78 -2.28
N ASP A 148 18.04 -6.38 -3.00
CA ASP A 148 19.43 -6.52 -2.63
C ASP A 148 19.71 -5.76 -1.34
N ILE A 149 20.35 -6.45 -0.39
CA ILE A 149 20.57 -5.90 0.94
C ILE A 149 21.63 -4.80 0.90
N ALA A 150 22.65 -4.92 0.03
CA ALA A 150 23.66 -3.87 -0.08
C ALA A 150 23.04 -2.55 -0.59
N ALA A 151 22.10 -2.62 -1.52
CA ALA A 151 21.34 -1.46 -1.98
C ALA A 151 20.26 -0.99 -0.98
N HIS A 152 19.67 -1.90 -0.19
CA HIS A 152 18.70 -1.56 0.86
C HIS A 152 19.33 -0.81 2.04
N ARG A 153 20.53 -1.19 2.46
CA ARG A 153 21.23 -0.60 3.62
C ARG A 153 21.27 0.93 3.66
N PRO A 154 21.74 1.66 2.63
CA PRO A 154 21.76 3.12 2.67
C PRO A 154 20.35 3.73 2.81
N LEU A 155 19.32 3.09 2.27
CA LEU A 155 17.93 3.53 2.46
C LEU A 155 17.44 3.28 3.90
N ALA A 156 17.83 2.15 4.51
CA ALA A 156 17.51 1.85 5.90
C ALA A 156 18.23 2.80 6.87
N ASP A 157 19.50 3.13 6.61
CA ASP A 157 20.27 4.12 7.37
C ASP A 157 19.63 5.50 7.26
N LEU A 158 19.24 5.92 6.05
CA LEU A 158 18.50 7.16 5.82
C LEU A 158 17.14 7.17 6.53
N GLY A 159 16.40 6.07 6.46
CA GLY A 159 15.12 5.89 7.15
C GLY A 159 15.26 6.04 8.67
N LYS A 160 16.30 5.43 9.25
CA LYS A 160 16.64 5.58 10.67
C LYS A 160 16.99 7.03 11.03
N GLU A 161 17.79 7.72 10.21
CA GLU A 161 18.20 9.10 10.48
C GLU A 161 17.00 10.06 10.43
N LYS A 162 16.17 9.95 9.39
CA LYS A 162 15.12 10.93 9.07
C LYS A 162 13.75 10.62 9.67
N ALA A 163 13.55 9.44 10.26
CA ALA A 163 12.29 9.07 10.90
C ALA A 163 11.83 10.10 11.94
N ILE A 164 10.61 10.63 11.76
CA ILE A 164 10.04 11.70 12.60
C ILE A 164 9.47 11.13 13.90
N GLY A 165 8.90 9.92 13.86
CA GLY A 165 8.33 9.23 15.03
C GLY A 165 9.30 8.26 15.71
N SER A 166 9.31 8.24 17.05
CA SER A 166 10.17 7.33 17.84
C SER A 166 9.95 5.85 17.50
N ASN A 167 8.68 5.45 17.28
CA ASN A 167 8.35 4.08 16.88
C ASN A 167 8.87 3.71 15.49
N ASN A 168 8.73 4.63 14.52
CA ASN A 168 9.25 4.41 13.16
C ASN A 168 10.78 4.30 13.17
N ARG A 169 11.45 5.20 13.90
CA ARG A 169 12.92 5.19 14.06
C ARG A 169 13.42 3.90 14.71
N LYS A 170 12.73 3.43 15.75
CA LYS A 170 13.04 2.15 16.42
C LYS A 170 12.95 0.99 15.42
N GLN A 171 11.86 0.91 14.65
CA GLN A 171 11.69 -0.16 13.67
C GLN A 171 12.71 -0.11 12.52
N TRP A 172 13.08 1.08 12.03
CA TRP A 172 14.18 1.21 11.06
C TRP A 172 15.51 0.74 11.65
N THR A 173 15.77 1.04 12.93
CA THR A 173 16.98 0.58 13.63
C THR A 173 17.01 -0.95 13.75
N GLU A 174 15.87 -1.57 14.09
CA GLU A 174 15.76 -3.03 14.18
C GLU A 174 15.91 -3.70 12.82
N LEU A 175 15.26 -3.17 11.79
CA LEU A 175 15.42 -3.67 10.43
C LEU A 175 16.87 -3.60 9.96
N ARG A 176 17.55 -2.47 10.21
CA ARG A 176 18.97 -2.31 9.87
C ARG A 176 19.85 -3.34 10.57
N ALA A 177 19.55 -3.68 11.83
CA ALA A 177 20.26 -4.72 12.57
C ALA A 177 19.97 -6.12 12.02
N LEU A 178 18.73 -6.39 11.58
CA LEU A 178 18.40 -7.63 10.87
C LEU A 178 19.18 -7.73 9.55
N ASP A 179 19.33 -6.62 8.83
CA ASP A 179 20.12 -6.54 7.59
C ASP A 179 21.62 -6.67 7.81
N ASP A 180 22.14 -6.54 9.04
CA ASP A 180 23.53 -6.88 9.35
C ASP A 180 23.67 -8.37 9.70
N ALA A 181 22.66 -8.95 10.34
CA ALA A 181 22.67 -10.35 10.74
C ALA A 181 22.35 -11.32 9.59
N HIS A 182 21.43 -10.94 8.68
CA HIS A 182 20.93 -11.73 7.54
C HIS A 182 20.48 -13.16 7.90
N SER A 183 20.22 -13.43 9.18
CA SER A 183 20.11 -14.79 9.72
C SER A 183 18.67 -15.30 9.78
N ASN A 184 17.68 -14.47 9.43
CA ASN A 184 16.28 -14.84 9.47
C ASN A 184 15.81 -15.39 8.10
N PRO A 185 15.63 -16.72 7.97
CA PRO A 185 15.24 -17.33 6.69
C PRO A 185 13.81 -17.00 6.26
N ARG A 186 13.02 -16.30 7.10
CA ARG A 186 11.68 -15.78 6.71
C ARG A 186 11.75 -14.40 6.08
N LEU A 187 12.88 -13.70 6.24
CA LEU A 187 13.08 -12.34 5.72
C LEU A 187 14.07 -12.33 4.58
N TYR A 188 15.09 -13.19 4.62
CA TYR A 188 16.18 -13.17 3.66
C TYR A 188 16.22 -14.44 2.81
N THR A 189 16.72 -14.31 1.60
CA THR A 189 17.05 -15.46 0.73
C THR A 189 18.04 -16.39 1.41
N GLU A 190 18.11 -17.64 0.95
CA GLU A 190 18.99 -18.66 1.56
C GLU A 190 20.48 -18.25 1.57
N ASP A 191 20.90 -17.48 0.57
CA ASP A 191 22.26 -16.93 0.48
C ASP A 191 22.45 -15.64 1.27
N GLY A 192 21.40 -15.13 1.92
CA GLY A 192 21.41 -13.93 2.75
C GLY A 192 21.70 -12.65 1.98
N LYS A 193 21.58 -12.63 0.64
CA LYS A 193 21.90 -11.45 -0.17
C LYS A 193 20.70 -10.55 -0.44
N GLN A 194 19.49 -11.08 -0.36
CA GLN A 194 18.28 -10.34 -0.70
C GLN A 194 17.23 -10.46 0.40
N LEU A 195 16.48 -9.39 0.58
CA LEU A 195 15.34 -9.26 1.48
C LEU A 195 14.05 -9.55 0.72
N TYR A 196 13.17 -10.37 1.27
CA TYR A 196 11.81 -10.59 0.77
C TYR A 196 10.87 -9.46 1.21
N GLY A 197 9.99 -9.05 0.30
CA GLY A 197 8.93 -8.09 0.58
C GLY A 197 7.75 -8.19 -0.38
N ALA A 198 6.78 -7.31 -0.12
CA ALA A 198 5.65 -7.05 -1.00
C ALA A 198 5.86 -5.71 -1.69
N LEU A 199 5.75 -5.71 -3.02
CA LEU A 199 5.65 -4.49 -3.80
C LEU A 199 4.18 -4.30 -4.17
N GLN A 200 3.56 -3.26 -3.64
CA GLN A 200 2.15 -2.94 -3.85
C GLN A 200 2.01 -1.66 -4.66
N ALA A 201 1.08 -1.63 -5.61
CA ALA A 201 0.76 -0.42 -6.32
C ALA A 201 0.30 0.68 -5.34
N ASN A 202 0.72 1.91 -5.59
CA ASN A 202 0.29 3.03 -4.76
C ASN A 202 -1.12 3.48 -5.21
N PRO A 203 -2.13 3.40 -4.33
CA PRO A 203 -3.43 4.00 -4.63
C PRO A 203 -3.26 5.52 -4.75
N ALA A 204 -3.64 6.07 -5.89
CA ALA A 204 -3.51 7.51 -6.14
C ALA A 204 -4.70 8.27 -5.53
N GLY A 205 -4.41 9.41 -4.88
CA GLY A 205 -5.44 10.29 -4.31
C GLY A 205 -5.98 9.85 -2.94
N GLU A 206 -5.22 9.05 -2.18
CA GLU A 206 -5.54 8.75 -0.78
C GLU A 206 -5.63 10.03 0.06
N GLN A 207 -6.69 10.12 0.87
CA GLN A 207 -6.82 11.12 1.93
C GLN A 207 -7.09 10.37 3.24
N SER A 208 -6.39 10.66 4.32
CA SER A 208 -6.68 10.04 5.62
C SER A 208 -8.09 10.41 6.09
N TYR A 209 -8.87 9.47 6.65
CA TYR A 209 -10.07 9.81 7.41
C TYR A 209 -9.60 10.41 8.74
N PRO A 210 -9.63 11.74 8.98
CA PRO A 210 -8.87 12.32 10.08
C PRO A 210 -9.31 11.82 11.46
N HIS A 211 -10.60 11.50 11.62
CA HIS A 211 -11.18 10.98 12.86
C HIS A 211 -11.10 9.45 13.00
N LEU A 212 -10.67 8.74 11.96
CA LEU A 212 -10.32 7.33 11.99
C LEU A 212 -8.83 7.11 11.77
N SER A 213 -8.02 8.17 11.92
CA SER A 213 -6.56 8.16 11.79
C SER A 213 -5.89 8.31 13.14
N ASP A 214 -4.74 7.64 13.31
CA ASP A 214 -3.89 7.75 14.51
C ASP A 214 -4.63 7.48 15.84
N LEU A 215 -5.56 6.53 15.83
CA LEU A 215 -6.33 6.14 17.02
C LEU A 215 -5.44 5.45 18.05
N GLY A 216 -5.71 5.69 19.33
CA GLY A 216 -4.96 5.15 20.48
C GLY A 216 -5.16 3.64 20.74
N GLY A 217 -5.51 2.85 19.72
CA GLY A 217 -5.74 1.41 19.81
C GLY A 217 -7.22 1.02 19.94
N VAL A 218 -7.44 -0.24 20.33
CA VAL A 218 -8.75 -0.92 20.30
C VAL A 218 -9.84 -0.15 21.03
N ALA A 219 -9.55 0.42 22.20
CA ALA A 219 -10.54 1.16 22.98
C ALA A 219 -10.98 2.45 22.26
N ALA A 220 -10.04 3.19 21.68
CA ALA A 220 -10.34 4.40 20.90
C ALA A 220 -11.11 4.06 19.62
N PHE A 221 -10.72 2.98 18.93
CA PHE A 221 -11.43 2.49 17.76
C PHE A 221 -12.87 2.06 18.09
N SER A 222 -13.06 1.29 19.17
CA SER A 222 -14.39 0.80 19.57
C SER A 222 -15.33 1.93 20.00
N ALA A 223 -14.76 3.05 20.50
CA ALA A 223 -15.52 4.23 20.90
C ALA A 223 -15.87 5.18 19.74
N CYS A 224 -15.32 4.98 18.53
CA CYS A 224 -15.62 5.87 17.42
C CYS A 224 -17.06 5.69 16.91
N ALA A 225 -17.68 6.79 16.48
CA ALA A 225 -19.08 6.80 16.05
C ALA A 225 -19.31 5.91 14.82
N GLU A 226 -18.32 5.80 13.94
CA GLU A 226 -18.39 5.01 12.72
C GLU A 226 -18.43 3.52 13.04
N PHE A 227 -17.60 3.04 13.99
CA PHE A 227 -17.66 1.65 14.44
C PHE A 227 -18.97 1.35 15.17
N GLY A 228 -19.50 2.31 15.94
CA GLY A 228 -20.83 2.23 16.51
C GLY A 228 -21.94 2.07 15.46
N LYS A 229 -21.79 2.66 14.27
CA LYS A 229 -22.73 2.47 13.14
C LYS A 229 -22.59 1.10 12.50
N VAL A 230 -21.36 0.61 12.31
CA VAL A 230 -21.09 -0.73 11.74
C VAL A 230 -21.65 -1.84 12.63
N THR A 231 -21.58 -1.69 13.94
CA THR A 231 -22.03 -2.69 14.92
C THR A 231 -23.50 -2.57 15.31
N ASN A 232 -24.20 -1.53 14.85
CA ASN A 232 -25.61 -1.35 15.13
C ASN A 232 -26.46 -2.28 14.25
N SER A 233 -27.34 -3.06 14.87
CA SER A 233 -28.26 -3.95 14.16
C SER A 233 -29.42 -3.23 13.47
N ASN A 234 -29.66 -1.96 13.78
CA ASN A 234 -30.67 -1.15 13.13
C ASN A 234 -30.20 -0.68 11.74
N PRO A 235 -31.10 -0.60 10.74
CA PRO A 235 -30.75 -0.04 9.45
C PRO A 235 -30.20 1.38 9.57
N LEU A 236 -29.15 1.67 8.79
CA LEU A 236 -28.60 3.01 8.67
C LEU A 236 -29.66 3.92 8.02
N LYS A 237 -30.22 4.85 8.82
CA LYS A 237 -31.20 5.83 8.34
C LYS A 237 -30.48 7.09 7.90
N LEU A 238 -30.37 7.29 6.59
CA LEU A 238 -29.78 8.49 6.00
C LEU A 238 -30.69 9.08 4.94
N ASP A 239 -30.86 10.39 5.00
CA ASP A 239 -31.53 11.17 3.96
C ASP A 239 -30.55 11.33 2.78
N VAL A 240 -30.52 10.31 1.92
CA VAL A 240 -29.63 10.24 0.76
C VAL A 240 -29.99 11.24 -0.34
N THR A 241 -31.19 11.80 -0.29
CA THR A 241 -31.63 12.91 -1.13
C THR A 241 -31.99 14.11 -0.26
N ASP A 242 -31.57 15.30 -0.67
CA ASP A 242 -32.03 16.55 -0.07
C ASP A 242 -33.48 16.88 -0.48
N SER A 243 -34.02 17.97 0.08
CA SER A 243 -35.39 18.44 -0.22
C SER A 243 -35.62 18.84 -1.69
N SER A 244 -34.55 18.97 -2.49
CA SER A 244 -34.61 19.23 -3.93
C SER A 244 -34.51 17.96 -4.78
N GLY A 245 -34.40 16.78 -4.15
CA GLY A 245 -34.24 15.48 -4.81
C GLY A 245 -32.81 15.20 -5.29
N LYS A 246 -31.83 16.02 -4.93
CA LYS A 246 -30.41 15.80 -5.26
C LYS A 246 -29.75 14.92 -4.21
N LEU A 247 -28.72 14.16 -4.63
CA LEU A 247 -27.95 13.35 -3.69
C LEU A 247 -27.30 14.22 -2.60
N ASN A 248 -27.56 13.88 -1.36
CA ASN A 248 -26.92 14.49 -0.21
C ASN A 248 -25.49 13.93 -0.08
N GLN A 249 -24.51 14.76 -0.43
CA GLN A 249 -23.10 14.36 -0.43
C GLN A 249 -22.62 13.85 0.93
N ALA A 250 -23.09 14.45 2.03
CA ALA A 250 -22.68 14.04 3.38
C ALA A 250 -23.22 12.64 3.73
N ALA A 251 -24.49 12.38 3.40
CA ALA A 251 -25.09 11.06 3.59
C ALA A 251 -24.39 9.99 2.74
N VAL A 252 -24.14 10.28 1.47
CA VAL A 252 -23.44 9.37 0.55
C VAL A 252 -22.01 9.08 1.03
N GLN A 253 -21.26 10.11 1.45
CA GLN A 253 -19.90 9.91 1.95
C GLN A 253 -19.88 9.08 3.24
N GLN A 254 -20.88 9.24 4.11
CA GLN A 254 -21.01 8.44 5.31
C GLN A 254 -21.32 6.96 4.99
N MET A 255 -22.16 6.67 3.99
CA MET A 255 -22.38 5.30 3.53
C MET A 255 -21.10 4.65 3.03
N VAL A 256 -20.33 5.35 2.19
CA VAL A 256 -19.04 4.86 1.67
C VAL A 256 -18.08 4.58 2.82
N GLN A 257 -17.99 5.49 3.78
CA GLN A 257 -17.12 5.34 4.94
C GLN A 257 -17.50 4.13 5.83
N ILE A 258 -18.79 3.93 6.10
CA ILE A 258 -19.26 2.79 6.89
C ILE A 258 -18.95 1.49 6.15
N LYS A 259 -19.14 1.46 4.83
CA LYS A 259 -18.76 0.32 3.99
C LYS A 259 -17.25 0.06 4.05
N ASP A 260 -16.42 1.09 3.83
CA ASP A 260 -14.97 0.95 3.87
C ASP A 260 -14.51 0.43 5.25
N LEU A 261 -15.11 0.93 6.33
CA LEU A 261 -14.83 0.45 7.69
C LEU A 261 -15.26 -1.01 7.89
N SER A 262 -16.48 -1.39 7.48
CA SER A 262 -16.97 -2.76 7.62
C SER A 262 -16.14 -3.76 6.82
N ASP A 263 -15.80 -3.40 5.57
CA ASP A 263 -14.99 -4.21 4.66
C ASP A 263 -13.61 -4.48 5.28
N MET A 264 -12.94 -3.43 5.75
CA MET A 264 -11.61 -3.57 6.33
C MET A 264 -11.62 -4.30 7.68
N VAL A 265 -12.62 -4.09 8.54
CA VAL A 265 -12.74 -4.81 9.82
C VAL A 265 -12.99 -6.32 9.57
N LEU A 266 -13.83 -6.67 8.60
CA LEU A 266 -14.06 -8.07 8.23
C LEU A 266 -12.76 -8.73 7.74
N MET A 267 -12.03 -8.06 6.85
CA MET A 267 -10.76 -8.59 6.36
C MET A 267 -9.69 -8.69 7.47
N ASP A 268 -9.59 -7.68 8.35
CA ASP A 268 -8.71 -7.71 9.52
C ASP A 268 -9.04 -8.91 10.43
N PHE A 269 -10.33 -9.19 10.66
CA PHE A 269 -10.77 -10.35 11.44
C PHE A 269 -10.35 -11.68 10.80
N ILE A 270 -10.63 -11.87 9.51
CA ILE A 270 -10.27 -13.10 8.77
C ILE A 270 -8.75 -13.31 8.77
N MET A 271 -7.99 -12.23 8.56
CA MET A 271 -6.53 -12.26 8.48
C MET A 271 -5.84 -12.21 9.84
N SER A 272 -6.60 -12.13 10.94
CA SER A 272 -6.10 -11.96 12.31
C SER A 272 -5.12 -10.79 12.43
N GLN A 273 -5.47 -9.64 11.85
CA GLN A 273 -4.69 -8.41 11.86
C GLN A 273 -5.36 -7.37 12.74
N ALA A 274 -4.54 -6.45 13.28
CA ALA A 274 -4.99 -5.34 14.13
C ALA A 274 -4.74 -3.97 13.46
N ASP A 275 -4.61 -3.94 12.13
CA ASP A 275 -4.09 -2.79 11.39
C ASP A 275 -5.03 -1.58 11.48
N ARG A 276 -6.35 -1.77 11.57
CA ARG A 276 -7.30 -0.65 11.71
C ARG A 276 -7.43 -0.09 13.13
N PHE A 277 -6.99 -0.80 14.16
CA PHE A 277 -7.16 -0.33 15.54
C PHE A 277 -6.27 0.87 15.87
N SER A 278 -5.17 1.08 15.15
CA SER A 278 -4.36 2.31 15.23
C SER A 278 -4.85 3.42 14.29
N GLY A 279 -5.98 3.24 13.60
CA GLY A 279 -6.51 4.20 12.65
C GLY A 279 -5.81 4.22 11.29
N ASN A 280 -5.30 3.09 10.79
CA ASN A 280 -4.80 3.07 9.41
C ASN A 280 -5.96 3.01 8.41
N MET A 281 -6.79 4.06 8.34
CA MET A 281 -7.93 4.15 7.41
C MET A 281 -7.79 5.33 6.46
N HIS A 282 -7.78 5.03 5.17
CA HIS A 282 -7.72 6.04 4.11
C HIS A 282 -9.05 6.08 3.37
N SER A 283 -9.41 7.29 2.96
CA SER A 283 -10.54 7.62 2.12
C SER A 283 -10.06 7.90 0.70
N GLN A 284 -10.94 7.66 -0.25
CA GLN A 284 -10.80 8.13 -1.61
C GLN A 284 -12.07 8.88 -2.00
N LYS A 285 -11.94 9.92 -2.83
CA LYS A 285 -13.12 10.60 -3.36
C LYS A 285 -13.91 9.65 -4.25
N VAL A 286 -15.22 9.54 -4.00
CA VAL A 286 -16.16 8.76 -4.83
C VAL A 286 -17.21 9.70 -5.40
N TYR A 287 -17.42 9.62 -6.70
CA TYR A 287 -18.57 10.20 -7.39
C TYR A 287 -19.73 9.22 -7.36
N VAL A 288 -20.91 9.69 -7.02
CA VAL A 288 -22.11 8.85 -6.96
C VAL A 288 -23.22 9.53 -7.75
N TRP A 289 -23.95 8.76 -8.55
CA TRP A 289 -25.12 9.23 -9.30
C TRP A 289 -26.22 8.18 -9.27
N ILE A 290 -27.44 8.57 -9.65
CA ILE A 290 -28.56 7.63 -9.81
C ILE A 290 -28.70 7.34 -11.29
N GLU A 291 -28.72 6.05 -11.64
CA GLU A 291 -28.97 5.57 -13.00
C GLU A 291 -30.05 4.47 -12.93
N ASN A 292 -31.16 4.68 -13.63
CA ASN A 292 -32.31 3.76 -13.65
C ASN A 292 -32.82 3.38 -12.24
N GLY A 293 -32.86 4.36 -11.32
CA GLY A 293 -33.30 4.16 -9.93
C GLY A 293 -32.28 3.47 -9.03
N ALA A 294 -31.10 3.11 -9.54
CA ALA A 294 -30.01 2.52 -8.77
C ALA A 294 -28.90 3.53 -8.51
N VAL A 295 -28.35 3.54 -7.29
CA VAL A 295 -27.17 4.33 -6.92
C VAL A 295 -25.92 3.69 -7.54
N LYS A 296 -25.19 4.45 -8.35
CA LYS A 296 -23.96 4.06 -9.03
C LYS A 296 -22.77 4.83 -8.45
N PRO A 297 -21.76 4.15 -7.89
CA PRO A 297 -20.52 4.79 -7.47
C PRO A 297 -19.42 4.68 -8.55
N ARG A 298 -18.55 5.69 -8.63
CA ARG A 298 -17.28 5.68 -9.36
C ARG A 298 -16.25 6.47 -8.59
N ARG A 299 -15.11 5.86 -8.32
CA ARG A 299 -13.99 6.54 -7.67
C ARG A 299 -13.40 7.64 -8.57
N ALA A 300 -12.98 8.73 -7.95
CA ALA A 300 -12.33 9.83 -8.64
C ALA A 300 -10.97 9.35 -9.17
N ILE A 301 -10.76 9.47 -10.48
CA ILE A 301 -9.44 9.31 -11.07
C ILE A 301 -8.74 10.66 -10.93
N PRO A 302 -7.52 10.75 -10.38
CA PRO A 302 -6.84 12.02 -10.11
C PRO A 302 -6.57 12.95 -11.31
N GLN A 303 -6.99 12.60 -12.53
CA GLN A 303 -6.72 13.39 -13.75
C GLN A 303 -7.93 13.62 -14.67
N ARG A 304 -9.17 13.42 -14.22
CA ARG A 304 -10.33 13.82 -15.05
C ARG A 304 -11.49 14.31 -14.20
N PRO A 305 -11.88 15.60 -14.28
CA PRO A 305 -13.19 16.01 -13.80
C PRO A 305 -14.24 15.17 -14.52
N PRO A 306 -15.33 14.74 -13.85
CA PRO A 306 -16.50 14.29 -14.57
C PRO A 306 -16.97 15.46 -15.45
N ASN A 307 -17.22 15.20 -16.73
CA ASN A 307 -17.89 16.17 -17.57
C ASN A 307 -19.21 16.55 -16.88
N SER A 308 -19.39 17.86 -16.71
CA SER A 308 -20.59 18.54 -16.23
C SER A 308 -21.86 18.05 -16.90
#